data_AF-A0A921AV46-F1
#
_entry.id   AF-A0A921AV46-F1
#
_cell.length_a   1.000
_cell.length_b   1.000
_cell.length_c   1.000
_cell.angle_alpha   90.00
_cell.angle_beta   90.00
_cell.angle_gamma   90.00
#
_symmetry.space_group_name_H-M   'P 1'
#
loop_
_entity.id
_entity.type
_entity.pdbx_description
1 polymer ?
#
loop_
_entity_poly.entity_id
_entity_poly.type
_entity_poly.pdbx_seq_one_letter_code
_entity_poly.pdbx_strand_id
1 'polypeptide(L)'
;MPWENNIFHDRFDWYAWSAPVHEGAEAILKALSVQDFRKKRLKGLRVVGAALNMTGAFLRGYEERLGRDAGLGGVSSGGSACRGVIPHSVTLCEPFMLDFDDGTVLDFLPGEGVSARIGRNSIPPSCTEGLNRPNFRPERLFTPYLAGRSLQRILVQEESSVLRQYEYSGGRVESSRREGSLVRYVFCFSRHAKLTATSDGSGRYELALCREEGGQELPYLKFRAASLMVEQPLLCHGGSGEEPYFLVYAEGPSGLSQPPSFSMDEEVLEDYLLPFLERRFEPELNAREAWEPKGFDGYGCNHYGKGAVREMLSDVRAAVSALRAGEDTPLRKRLLEKRRRQDVPYRTQAEACTASEDAFLAGAVNFYERFLTRMEGLLKAMPEQGRIVFLGA
;
A
#
# COMPACT_ATOMS: atom_id res chain seq x y z
N MET A 1 11.74 20.80 -24.74
CA MET A 1 10.83 21.31 -23.69
C MET A 1 10.25 20.09 -22.98
N PRO A 2 10.62 19.73 -21.73
CA PRO A 2 10.13 18.51 -21.12
C PRO A 2 9.16 18.84 -19.98
N TRP A 3 7.89 19.05 -20.32
CA TRP A 3 6.77 19.07 -19.39
C TRP A 3 5.56 18.58 -20.19
N GLU A 4 5.21 17.30 -20.07
CA GLU A 4 3.88 16.76 -20.40
C GLU A 4 3.91 15.23 -20.18
N ASN A 5 3.16 14.77 -19.17
CA ASN A 5 2.65 13.41 -18.90
C ASN A 5 2.82 12.94 -17.44
N ASN A 6 2.30 13.71 -16.50
CA ASN A 6 1.93 13.19 -15.18
C ASN A 6 0.55 13.72 -14.82
N ILE A 7 -0.48 13.08 -15.40
CA ILE A 7 -1.89 13.38 -15.14
C ILE A 7 -2.28 12.71 -13.81
N PHE A 8 -1.70 13.17 -12.71
CA PHE A 8 -2.21 12.85 -11.38
C PHE A 8 -3.35 13.82 -11.10
N HIS A 9 -4.59 13.34 -11.11
CA HIS A 9 -5.76 14.10 -10.67
C HIS A 9 -5.75 14.22 -9.14
N ASP A 10 -4.75 14.90 -8.59
CA ASP A 10 -4.47 15.10 -7.15
C ASP A 10 -4.05 13.85 -6.35
N ARG A 11 -4.10 12.66 -6.96
CA ARG A 11 -3.69 11.37 -6.36
C ARG A 11 -2.69 10.64 -7.25
N PHE A 12 -1.80 9.88 -6.64
CA PHE A 12 -0.94 8.94 -7.33
C PHE A 12 -1.77 7.86 -8.00
N ASP A 13 -1.58 7.72 -9.31
CA ASP A 13 -2.16 6.65 -10.11
C ASP A 13 -1.03 5.76 -10.63
N TRP A 14 -1.04 4.51 -10.19
CA TRP A 14 -0.08 3.48 -10.60
C TRP A 14 -0.02 3.27 -12.12
N TYR A 15 -1.15 3.40 -12.80
CA TYR A 15 -1.26 3.20 -14.25
C TYR A 15 -0.77 4.41 -15.04
N ALA A 16 -0.88 5.61 -14.46
CA ALA A 16 -0.34 6.83 -15.03
C ALA A 16 1.14 7.02 -14.70
N TRP A 17 1.65 6.38 -13.63
CA TRP A 17 3.06 6.47 -13.27
C TRP A 17 3.92 5.85 -14.36
N SER A 18 4.68 6.66 -15.10
CA SER A 18 5.43 6.21 -16.28
C SER A 18 6.81 5.63 -15.96
N ALA A 19 7.11 5.35 -14.69
CA ALA A 19 8.41 4.82 -14.29
C ALA A 19 8.67 3.44 -14.90
N PRO A 20 9.86 3.17 -15.46
CA PRO A 20 10.22 1.84 -15.97
C PRO A 20 10.37 0.82 -14.84
N VAL A 21 10.03 -0.43 -15.15
CA VAL A 21 10.34 -1.59 -14.31
C VAL A 21 11.70 -2.13 -14.71
N HIS A 22 12.56 -2.40 -13.73
CA HIS A 22 13.88 -2.99 -13.91
C HIS A 22 13.91 -4.35 -13.24
N GLU A 23 14.19 -5.39 -14.04
CA GLU A 23 14.28 -6.77 -13.59
C GLU A 23 15.74 -7.22 -13.50
N GLY A 24 16.08 -7.87 -12.39
CA GLY A 24 17.43 -8.33 -12.06
C GLY A 24 18.30 -7.26 -11.39
N ALA A 25 19.16 -7.71 -10.49
CA ALA A 25 20.03 -6.84 -9.69
C ALA A 25 20.92 -5.93 -10.56
N GLU A 26 21.42 -6.43 -11.69
CA GLU A 26 22.25 -5.64 -12.61
C GLU A 26 21.48 -4.48 -13.23
N ALA A 27 20.26 -4.72 -13.73
CA ALA A 27 19.44 -3.68 -14.36
C ALA A 27 19.06 -2.59 -13.35
N ILE A 28 18.70 -2.99 -12.13
CA ILE A 28 18.38 -2.09 -11.03
C ILE A 28 19.59 -1.24 -10.66
N LEU A 29 20.75 -1.86 -10.41
CA LEU A 29 21.97 -1.15 -10.04
C LEU A 29 22.47 -0.22 -11.16
N LYS A 30 22.31 -0.63 -12.44
CA LYS A 30 22.62 0.22 -13.59
C LYS A 30 21.68 1.43 -13.68
N ALA A 31 20.38 1.23 -13.49
CA ALA A 31 19.40 2.31 -13.48
C ALA A 31 19.70 3.35 -12.38
N LEU A 32 20.13 2.89 -11.21
CA LEU A 32 20.48 3.75 -10.08
C LEU A 32 21.86 4.42 -10.23
N SER A 33 22.83 3.76 -10.89
CA SER A 33 24.19 4.30 -11.07
C SER A 33 24.25 5.43 -12.09
N VAL A 34 23.43 5.36 -13.16
CA VAL A 34 23.30 6.42 -14.19
C VAL A 34 22.91 7.78 -13.59
N GLN A 35 22.34 7.80 -12.39
CA GLN A 35 21.74 9.00 -11.80
C GLN A 35 22.70 9.79 -10.88
N ASP A 36 23.94 9.31 -10.68
CA ASP A 36 25.00 9.90 -9.84
C ASP A 36 24.50 10.46 -8.49
N PHE A 37 23.70 9.67 -7.76
CA PHE A 37 23.22 10.05 -6.43
C PHE A 37 24.33 10.15 -5.38
N ARG A 38 25.53 9.63 -5.69
CA ARG A 38 26.65 9.52 -4.73
C ARG A 38 27.16 10.84 -4.19
N LYS A 39 26.96 11.92 -4.96
CA LYS A 39 27.39 13.28 -4.59
C LYS A 39 26.24 14.12 -4.04
N LYS A 40 25.03 13.58 -4.00
CA LYS A 40 23.81 14.33 -3.64
C LYS A 40 23.48 14.12 -2.19
N ARG A 41 23.21 15.22 -1.48
CA ARG A 41 22.75 15.21 -0.10
C ARG A 41 21.25 15.02 -0.07
N LEU A 42 20.78 14.15 0.80
CA LEU A 42 19.36 13.90 1.00
C LEU A 42 18.74 15.09 1.75
N LYS A 43 17.70 15.66 1.19
CA LYS A 43 16.83 16.66 1.84
C LYS A 43 15.84 15.98 2.77
N GLY A 44 15.25 14.87 2.32
CA GLY A 44 14.28 14.12 3.11
C GLY A 44 13.74 12.89 2.38
N LEU A 45 12.80 12.22 3.05
CA LEU A 45 12.09 11.07 2.54
C LEU A 45 10.58 11.38 2.51
N ARG A 46 9.94 11.09 1.38
CA ARG A 46 8.48 11.13 1.22
C ARG A 46 7.97 9.74 0.91
N VAL A 47 6.69 9.53 1.20
CA VAL A 47 5.97 8.30 0.91
C VAL A 47 4.62 8.69 0.33
N VAL A 48 4.20 8.00 -0.73
CA VAL A 48 2.82 8.04 -1.20
C VAL A 48 2.01 7.04 -0.39
N GLY A 49 0.78 7.38 -0.06
CA GLY A 49 -0.14 6.41 0.51
C GLY A 49 0.00 6.21 2.00
N ALA A 50 -0.46 5.04 2.47
CA ALA A 50 -0.51 4.68 3.88
C ALA A 50 0.50 3.60 4.24
N ALA A 51 0.87 3.55 5.52
CA ALA A 51 1.56 2.42 6.12
C ALA A 51 0.58 1.50 6.84
N LEU A 52 0.59 0.20 6.53
CA LEU A 52 -0.30 -0.80 7.11
C LEU A 52 -0.17 -0.86 8.64
N ASN A 53 1.07 -0.92 9.12
CA ASN A 53 1.39 -0.99 10.54
C ASN A 53 1.22 0.35 11.30
N MET A 54 0.69 1.38 10.63
CA MET A 54 0.30 2.68 11.22
C MET A 54 -1.21 2.87 11.31
N THR A 55 -2.01 1.85 10.97
CA THR A 55 -3.46 1.84 11.20
C THR A 55 -3.77 1.68 12.69
N GLY A 56 -4.97 2.09 13.13
CA GLY A 56 -5.27 2.02 14.56
C GLY A 56 -5.38 0.59 15.08
N ALA A 57 -5.77 -0.38 14.25
CA ALA A 57 -5.75 -1.80 14.62
C ALA A 57 -4.33 -2.31 14.93
N PHE A 58 -3.37 -2.03 14.05
CA PHE A 58 -1.96 -2.40 14.26
C PHE A 58 -1.35 -1.66 15.47
N LEU A 59 -1.65 -0.38 15.64
CA LEU A 59 -1.17 0.41 16.79
C LEU A 59 -1.71 -0.12 18.12
N ARG A 60 -3.00 -0.52 18.19
CA ARG A 60 -3.54 -1.24 19.35
C ARG A 60 -2.84 -2.57 19.58
N GLY A 61 -2.55 -3.32 18.52
CA GLY A 61 -1.76 -4.55 18.62
C GLY A 61 -0.35 -4.34 19.18
N TYR A 62 0.31 -3.23 18.87
CA TYR A 62 1.56 -2.85 19.54
C TYR A 62 1.34 -2.54 21.03
N GLU A 63 0.33 -1.74 21.37
CA GLU A 63 0.01 -1.37 22.76
C GLU A 63 -0.31 -2.58 23.63
N GLU A 64 -1.09 -3.54 23.11
CA GLU A 64 -1.41 -4.79 23.78
C GLU A 64 -0.17 -5.65 24.02
N ARG A 65 0.69 -5.82 23.00
CA ARG A 65 1.94 -6.60 23.14
C ARG A 65 2.85 -5.97 24.19
N LEU A 66 3.08 -4.67 24.10
CA LEU A 66 3.92 -3.95 25.06
C LEU A 66 3.32 -3.94 26.48
N GLY A 67 1.99 -3.94 26.60
CA GLY A 67 1.29 -4.09 27.88
C GLY A 67 1.50 -5.47 28.51
N ARG A 68 1.45 -6.54 27.71
CA ARG A 68 1.73 -7.92 28.18
C ARG A 68 3.17 -8.07 28.63
N ASP A 69 4.13 -7.56 27.86
CA ASP A 69 5.56 -7.66 28.16
C ASP A 69 5.95 -6.91 29.44
N ALA A 70 5.20 -5.87 29.80
CA ALA A 70 5.35 -5.14 31.06
C ALA A 70 4.77 -5.88 32.29
N GLY A 71 4.24 -7.10 32.13
CA GLY A 71 3.61 -7.88 33.21
C GLY A 71 2.28 -7.29 33.69
N LEU A 72 1.69 -6.35 32.94
CA LEU A 72 0.44 -5.68 33.27
C LEU A 72 -0.74 -6.49 32.73
N GLY A 73 -0.95 -7.68 33.31
CA GLY A 73 -2.19 -8.42 33.13
C GLY A 73 -3.37 -7.63 33.69
N GLY A 74 -4.17 -7.02 32.81
CA GLY A 74 -5.54 -6.61 33.12
C GLY A 74 -5.75 -5.30 33.88
N VAL A 75 -4.78 -4.37 33.95
CA VAL A 75 -5.02 -3.03 34.53
C VAL A 75 -4.72 -1.95 33.52
N SER A 76 -5.79 -1.32 33.04
CA SER A 76 -5.81 -0.11 32.21
C SER A 76 -5.06 1.03 32.90
N SER A 77 -3.75 1.13 32.67
CA SER A 77 -2.96 2.29 33.05
C SER A 77 -2.28 2.84 31.80
N GLY A 78 -2.91 3.84 31.19
CA GLY A 78 -2.48 4.51 29.95
C GLY A 78 -1.12 5.24 30.02
N GLY A 79 -0.26 4.93 31.00
CA GLY A 79 1.05 5.54 31.20
C GLY A 79 2.25 4.60 31.09
N SER A 80 2.10 3.29 31.32
CA SER A 80 3.26 2.38 31.43
C SER A 80 3.48 1.46 30.21
N ALA A 81 2.42 1.10 29.48
CA ALA A 81 2.51 0.26 28.26
C ALA A 81 3.26 0.94 27.10
N CYS A 82 3.51 2.24 27.18
CA CYS A 82 4.09 3.04 26.09
C CYS A 82 5.62 3.17 26.11
N ARG A 83 6.33 2.52 27.05
CA ARG A 83 7.81 2.61 27.15
C ARG A 83 8.57 1.56 26.33
N GLY A 84 7.86 0.67 25.65
CA GLY A 84 8.45 -0.35 24.79
C GLY A 84 9.12 0.21 23.55
N VAL A 85 9.98 -0.61 22.96
CA VAL A 85 10.60 -0.37 21.66
C VAL A 85 9.94 -1.26 20.62
N ILE A 86 9.86 -0.77 19.39
CA ILE A 86 9.29 -1.49 18.25
C ILE A 86 10.21 -1.32 17.03
N PRO A 87 10.12 -2.18 16.00
CA PRO A 87 10.90 -2.00 14.78
C PRO A 87 10.74 -0.59 14.19
N HIS A 88 11.84 0.02 13.78
CA HIS A 88 11.89 1.30 13.10
C HIS A 88 11.60 1.10 11.62
N SER A 89 10.40 0.60 11.34
CA SER A 89 9.95 0.26 10.01
C SER A 89 8.47 0.55 9.78
N VAL A 90 8.13 0.78 8.52
CA VAL A 90 6.75 0.91 8.07
C VAL A 90 6.50 -0.05 6.91
N THR A 91 5.31 -0.64 6.85
CA THR A 91 4.91 -1.55 5.76
C THR A 91 4.10 -0.77 4.75
N LEU A 92 4.60 -0.66 3.52
CA LEU A 92 4.04 0.16 2.44
C LEU A 92 3.60 -0.73 1.26
N CYS A 93 2.69 -0.21 0.44
CA CYS A 93 2.29 -0.82 -0.83
C CYS A 93 2.34 0.18 -2.01
N GLU A 94 2.87 1.38 -1.74
CA GLU A 94 2.95 2.51 -2.67
C GLU A 94 4.35 3.12 -2.59
N PRO A 95 4.83 3.83 -3.62
CA PRO A 95 6.24 4.21 -3.73
C PRO A 95 6.71 5.14 -2.60
N PHE A 96 8.02 5.08 -2.32
CA PHE A 96 8.70 6.11 -1.54
C PHE A 96 9.63 6.92 -2.43
N MET A 97 9.93 8.15 -1.99
CA MET A 97 10.75 9.10 -2.71
C MET A 97 11.89 9.59 -1.83
N LEU A 98 13.10 9.60 -2.39
CA LEU A 98 14.28 10.24 -1.80
C LEU A 98 14.48 11.60 -2.47
N ASP A 99 14.21 12.68 -1.73
CA ASP A 99 14.40 14.04 -2.22
C ASP A 99 15.82 14.50 -1.92
N PHE A 100 16.52 15.04 -2.92
CA PHE A 100 17.88 15.55 -2.79
C PHE A 100 17.92 17.09 -2.83
N ASP A 101 18.97 17.67 -2.24
CA ASP A 101 19.14 19.14 -2.15
C ASP A 101 19.23 19.82 -3.53
N ASP A 102 19.67 19.10 -4.56
CA ASP A 102 19.77 19.62 -5.94
C ASP A 102 18.42 19.63 -6.69
N GLY A 103 17.32 19.29 -6.01
CA GLY A 103 15.98 19.17 -6.60
C GLY A 103 15.73 17.87 -7.36
N THR A 104 16.70 16.95 -7.40
CA THR A 104 16.45 15.60 -7.93
C THR A 104 15.68 14.77 -6.90
N VAL A 105 14.82 13.90 -7.40
CA VAL A 105 14.03 12.93 -6.64
C VAL A 105 14.24 11.56 -7.25
N LEU A 106 14.56 10.57 -6.41
CA LEU A 106 14.48 9.15 -6.77
C LEU A 106 13.12 8.62 -6.34
N ASP A 107 12.31 8.18 -7.29
CA ASP A 107 11.03 7.51 -7.02
C ASP A 107 11.27 6.00 -7.06
N PHE A 108 10.89 5.26 -6.00
CA PHE A 108 11.25 3.84 -5.88
C PHE A 108 10.07 3.02 -5.35
N LEU A 109 9.77 1.92 -6.05
CA LEU A 109 8.91 0.86 -5.55
C LEU A 109 9.57 -0.52 -5.77
N PRO A 110 9.81 -1.32 -4.71
CA PRO A 110 10.14 -2.73 -4.85
C PRO A 110 9.04 -3.50 -5.59
N GLY A 111 9.43 -4.36 -6.53
CA GLY A 111 8.51 -5.28 -7.20
C GLY A 111 8.58 -6.70 -6.62
N GLU A 112 8.03 -7.64 -7.39
CA GLU A 112 8.12 -9.09 -7.10
C GLU A 112 9.49 -9.64 -7.50
N GLY A 113 10.04 -10.53 -6.66
CA GLY A 113 11.40 -11.04 -6.83
C GLY A 113 12.44 -9.92 -6.90
N VAL A 114 13.51 -10.14 -7.67
CA VAL A 114 14.56 -9.13 -7.87
C VAL A 114 14.11 -8.14 -8.95
N SER A 115 13.08 -7.35 -8.66
CA SER A 115 12.60 -6.29 -9.54
C SER A 115 12.29 -5.00 -8.76
N ALA A 116 12.44 -3.85 -9.43
CA ALA A 116 12.04 -2.57 -8.87
C ALA A 116 11.56 -1.62 -9.97
N ARG A 117 10.56 -0.82 -9.64
CA ARG A 117 10.10 0.29 -10.47
C ARG A 117 10.81 1.57 -10.03
N ILE A 118 11.52 2.21 -10.95
CA ILE A 118 12.44 3.30 -10.63
C ILE A 118 12.14 4.50 -11.51
N GLY A 119 11.67 5.57 -10.88
CA GLY A 119 11.38 6.85 -11.52
C GLY A 119 12.35 7.95 -11.10
N ARG A 120 12.31 9.07 -11.81
CA ARG A 120 13.05 10.28 -11.45
C ARG A 120 12.16 11.50 -11.67
N ASN A 121 11.94 12.28 -10.60
CA ASN A 121 11.06 13.46 -10.64
C ASN A 121 9.70 13.16 -11.28
N SER A 122 9.25 11.90 -11.20
CA SER A 122 8.05 11.42 -11.86
C SER A 122 6.84 11.44 -10.94
N ILE A 123 7.04 11.66 -9.63
CA ILE A 123 5.95 11.88 -8.68
C ILE A 123 6.08 13.30 -8.12
N PRO A 124 5.10 14.20 -8.36
CA PRO A 124 5.14 15.57 -7.87
C PRO A 124 5.31 15.65 -6.35
N PRO A 125 6.01 16.67 -5.81
CA PRO A 125 6.15 16.84 -4.35
C PRO A 125 4.84 16.95 -3.58
N SER A 126 3.79 17.48 -4.21
CA SER A 126 2.44 17.60 -3.66
C SER A 126 1.66 16.29 -3.62
N CYS A 127 2.10 15.27 -4.37
CA CYS A 127 1.43 13.98 -4.47
C CYS A 127 1.78 13.11 -3.26
N THR A 128 0.91 13.14 -2.25
CA THR A 128 1.04 12.32 -1.04
C THR A 128 -0.05 11.25 -0.94
N GLU A 129 -1.23 11.50 -1.52
CA GLU A 129 -2.30 10.53 -1.62
C GLU A 129 -2.09 9.61 -2.83
N GLY A 130 -2.45 8.33 -2.69
CA GLY A 130 -2.53 7.41 -3.82
C GLY A 130 -3.72 6.47 -3.67
N LEU A 131 -3.48 5.16 -3.68
CA LEU A 131 -4.48 4.16 -3.29
C LEU A 131 -5.02 4.41 -1.91
N ASN A 132 -4.20 4.96 -1.03
CA ASN A 132 -4.54 5.23 0.35
C ASN A 132 -4.22 6.68 0.71
N ARG A 133 -4.93 7.20 1.70
CA ARG A 133 -4.60 8.49 2.31
C ARG A 133 -3.42 8.32 3.28
N PRO A 134 -2.46 9.25 3.33
CA PRO A 134 -1.40 9.20 4.33
C PRO A 134 -1.93 9.06 5.75
N ASN A 135 -1.40 8.08 6.49
CA ASN A 135 -1.71 7.84 7.90
C ASN A 135 -0.50 8.05 8.82
N PHE A 136 0.62 8.54 8.30
CA PHE A 136 1.81 8.86 9.08
C PHE A 136 2.66 9.97 8.42
N ARG A 137 3.64 10.47 9.16
CA ARG A 137 4.60 11.50 8.75
C ARG A 137 6.01 10.90 8.56
N PRO A 138 6.42 10.55 7.33
CA PRO A 138 7.76 9.99 7.07
C PRO A 138 8.90 10.90 7.53
N GLU A 139 8.68 12.21 7.49
CA GLU A 139 9.61 13.24 7.94
C GLU A 139 9.88 13.22 9.44
N ARG A 140 9.01 12.59 10.24
CA ARG A 140 9.25 12.40 11.68
C ARG A 140 10.03 11.11 11.97
N LEU A 141 9.88 10.09 11.13
CA LEU A 141 10.49 8.78 11.35
C LEU A 141 11.88 8.67 10.73
N PHE A 142 12.06 9.10 9.49
CA PHE A 142 13.26 8.79 8.72
C PHE A 142 14.17 10.00 8.53
N THR A 143 13.58 11.15 8.19
CA THR A 143 14.32 12.36 7.83
C THR A 143 15.30 12.85 8.91
N PRO A 144 15.02 12.81 10.23
CA PRO A 144 15.97 13.26 11.25
C PRO A 144 17.28 12.47 11.25
N TYR A 145 17.27 11.25 10.71
CA TYR A 145 18.43 10.36 10.68
C TYR A 145 19.15 10.39 9.34
N LEU A 146 18.46 10.74 8.26
CA LEU A 146 18.97 10.66 6.89
C LEU A 146 19.31 12.03 6.27
N ALA A 147 18.62 13.10 6.68
CA ALA A 147 18.77 14.42 6.08
C ALA A 147 20.21 14.96 6.21
N GLY A 148 20.64 15.66 5.17
CA GLY A 148 21.99 16.21 5.04
C GLY A 148 23.09 15.19 4.77
N ARG A 149 22.79 13.88 4.73
CA ARG A 149 23.76 12.83 4.38
C ARG A 149 23.72 12.54 2.89
N SER A 150 24.86 12.14 2.31
CA SER A 150 24.92 11.72 0.91
C SER A 150 24.67 10.22 0.76
N LEU A 151 23.96 9.82 -0.30
CA LEU A 151 23.73 8.41 -0.60
C LEU A 151 25.01 7.76 -1.12
N GLN A 152 25.79 7.09 -0.28
CA GLN A 152 27.12 6.59 -0.62
C GLN A 152 27.08 5.37 -1.56
N ARG A 153 26.21 4.40 -1.24
CA ARG A 153 26.15 3.08 -1.90
C ARG A 153 24.72 2.59 -1.94
N ILE A 154 24.40 1.77 -2.94
CA ILE A 154 23.14 1.03 -3.01
C ILE A 154 23.49 -0.44 -3.25
N LEU A 155 22.86 -1.33 -2.49
CA LEU A 155 23.04 -2.77 -2.59
C LEU A 155 21.70 -3.43 -2.87
N VAL A 156 21.74 -4.54 -3.62
CA VAL A 156 20.62 -5.48 -3.74
C VAL A 156 21.02 -6.75 -3.04
N GLN A 157 20.23 -7.21 -2.09
CA GLN A 157 20.46 -8.44 -1.34
C GLN A 157 19.30 -9.39 -1.62
N GLU A 158 19.63 -10.64 -1.93
CA GLU A 158 18.68 -11.73 -2.10
C GLU A 158 18.92 -12.74 -0.98
N GLU A 159 17.94 -12.87 -0.09
CA GLU A 159 17.98 -13.77 1.05
C GLU A 159 17.17 -15.04 0.69
N SER A 160 17.91 -16.10 0.37
CA SER A 160 17.39 -17.46 0.14
C SER A 160 18.10 -18.44 1.09
N SER A 161 18.27 -19.72 0.72
CA SER A 161 19.17 -20.64 1.45
C SER A 161 20.65 -20.16 1.46
N VAL A 162 21.01 -19.22 0.59
CA VAL A 162 22.32 -18.53 0.56
C VAL A 162 22.05 -17.03 0.39
N LEU A 163 22.72 -16.20 1.18
CA LEU A 163 22.68 -14.74 1.02
C LEU A 163 23.50 -14.33 -0.21
N ARG A 164 22.85 -13.74 -1.21
CA ARG A 164 23.54 -13.10 -2.34
C ARG A 164 23.49 -11.59 -2.17
N GLN A 165 24.63 -10.94 -2.39
CA GLN A 165 24.74 -9.49 -2.32
C GLN A 165 25.33 -8.97 -3.62
N TYR A 166 24.63 -8.01 -4.23
CA TYR A 166 25.01 -7.36 -5.46
C TYR A 166 25.37 -5.91 -5.18
N GLU A 167 26.51 -5.49 -5.73
CA GLU A 167 26.97 -4.11 -5.69
C GLU A 167 27.55 -3.71 -7.04
N TYR A 168 27.33 -2.45 -7.42
CA TYR A 168 27.93 -1.90 -8.61
C TYR A 168 29.41 -1.55 -8.38
N SER A 169 30.29 -2.52 -8.64
CA SER A 169 31.76 -2.37 -8.74
C SER A 169 32.29 -3.00 -10.03
N GLY A 170 31.93 -2.45 -11.20
CA GLY A 170 32.66 -2.73 -12.45
C GLY A 170 32.40 -4.07 -13.14
N GLY A 171 31.17 -4.60 -13.06
CA GLY A 171 30.64 -5.50 -14.10
C GLY A 171 31.07 -6.97 -14.01
N ARG A 172 30.36 -7.75 -13.19
CA ARG A 172 29.92 -9.12 -13.52
C ARG A 172 28.93 -9.60 -12.44
N VAL A 173 27.81 -10.16 -12.88
CA VAL A 173 26.77 -10.74 -12.04
C VAL A 173 26.49 -12.14 -12.58
N GLU A 174 26.69 -13.16 -11.75
CA GLU A 174 26.20 -14.52 -12.03
C GLU A 174 24.89 -14.73 -11.27
N SER A 175 23.87 -15.24 -11.98
CA SER A 175 22.52 -15.44 -11.46
C SER A 175 22.13 -16.92 -11.48
N SER A 176 21.41 -17.40 -10.46
CA SER A 176 20.58 -18.59 -10.59
C SER A 176 19.17 -18.29 -10.09
N ARG A 177 18.15 -18.71 -10.84
CA ARG A 177 16.73 -18.63 -10.46
C ARG A 177 16.42 -19.61 -9.32
N ARG A 178 15.77 -19.12 -8.27
CA ARG A 178 14.92 -19.89 -7.35
C ARG A 178 13.73 -19.00 -6.96
N GLU A 179 12.54 -19.59 -6.91
CA GLU A 179 11.34 -18.95 -6.36
C GLU A 179 11.40 -19.01 -4.83
N GLY A 180 11.03 -17.90 -4.18
CA GLY A 180 11.08 -17.71 -2.73
C GLY A 180 12.42 -17.17 -2.23
N SER A 181 12.68 -15.88 -2.46
CA SER A 181 13.78 -15.16 -1.83
C SER A 181 13.33 -13.78 -1.38
N LEU A 182 13.60 -13.44 -0.13
CA LEU A 182 13.33 -12.11 0.41
C LEU A 182 14.34 -11.15 -0.23
N VAL A 183 13.84 -10.13 -0.93
CA VAL A 183 14.69 -9.18 -1.65
C VAL A 183 14.78 -7.89 -0.87
N ARG A 184 16.01 -7.48 -0.55
CA ARG A 184 16.31 -6.28 0.23
C ARG A 184 17.14 -5.29 -0.58
N TYR A 185 16.61 -4.10 -0.77
CA TYR A 185 17.29 -2.95 -1.34
C TYR A 185 17.87 -2.10 -0.22
N VAL A 186 19.19 -1.90 -0.20
CA VAL A 186 19.89 -1.19 0.89
C VAL A 186 20.47 0.13 0.38
N PHE A 187 19.94 1.25 0.85
CA PHE A 187 20.43 2.60 0.56
C PHE A 187 21.33 3.06 1.72
N CYS A 188 22.64 3.08 1.48
CA CYS A 188 23.65 3.38 2.49
C CYS A 188 24.02 4.87 2.46
N PHE A 189 23.71 5.60 3.53
CA PHE A 189 24.06 7.02 3.68
C PHE A 189 25.32 7.23 4.53
N SER A 190 25.61 6.27 5.41
CA SER A 190 26.89 6.13 6.11
C SER A 190 27.02 4.70 6.62
N ARG A 191 28.12 4.40 7.33
CA ARG A 191 28.24 3.14 8.09
C ARG A 191 27.11 2.97 9.12
N HIS A 192 26.58 4.08 9.62
CA HIS A 192 25.64 4.17 10.73
C HIS A 192 24.18 4.42 10.32
N ALA A 193 23.91 4.65 9.04
CA ALA A 193 22.58 5.04 8.56
C ALA A 193 22.29 4.34 7.22
N LYS A 194 21.45 3.32 7.29
CA LYS A 194 20.98 2.56 6.13
C LYS A 194 19.47 2.58 6.11
N LEU A 195 18.90 2.89 4.96
CA LEU A 195 17.48 2.71 4.68
C LEU A 195 17.32 1.42 3.88
N THR A 196 16.46 0.52 4.30
CA THR A 196 16.22 -0.76 3.63
C THR A 196 14.78 -0.83 3.15
N ALA A 197 14.57 -1.28 1.91
CA ALA A 197 13.27 -1.67 1.41
C ALA A 197 13.29 -3.18 1.16
N THR A 198 12.51 -3.92 1.95
CA THR A 198 12.46 -5.39 1.92
C THR A 198 11.12 -5.85 1.38
N SER A 199 11.12 -6.57 0.26
CA SER A 199 9.92 -7.13 -0.39
C SER A 199 9.99 -8.65 -0.34
N ASP A 200 8.85 -9.28 -0.06
CA ASP A 200 8.63 -10.72 -0.15
C ASP A 200 7.84 -11.11 -1.42
N GLY A 201 7.47 -10.12 -2.25
CA GLY A 201 6.66 -10.34 -3.46
C GLY A 201 5.15 -10.23 -3.26
N SER A 202 4.66 -9.99 -2.04
CA SER A 202 3.23 -9.84 -1.70
C SER A 202 2.61 -8.48 -2.05
N GLY A 203 3.21 -7.74 -2.99
CA GLY A 203 2.77 -6.36 -3.30
C GLY A 203 2.96 -5.34 -2.16
N ARG A 204 3.44 -5.79 -1.00
CA ARG A 204 3.83 -4.99 0.15
C ARG A 204 5.34 -5.07 0.35
N TYR A 205 5.90 -4.06 0.99
CA TYR A 205 7.31 -4.06 1.38
C TYR A 205 7.52 -3.31 2.69
N GLU A 206 8.50 -3.75 3.45
CA GLU A 206 8.96 -3.06 4.65
C GLU A 206 9.98 -1.99 4.27
N LEU A 207 9.75 -0.75 4.69
CA LEU A 207 10.72 0.33 4.67
C LEU A 207 11.27 0.56 6.09
N ALA A 208 12.53 0.20 6.33
CA ALA A 208 13.15 0.22 7.65
C ALA A 208 14.43 1.07 7.69
N LEU A 209 14.73 1.60 8.88
CA LEU A 209 16.00 2.28 9.17
C LEU A 209 16.87 1.37 10.06
N CYS A 210 18.09 1.07 9.60
CA CYS A 210 19.09 0.36 10.41
C CYS A 210 20.20 1.30 10.88
N ARG A 211 20.50 1.28 12.19
CA ARG A 211 21.53 2.09 12.85
C ARG A 211 22.64 1.25 13.48
N GLU A 212 23.81 1.86 13.69
CA GLU A 212 25.06 1.16 14.06
C GLU A 212 25.08 0.45 15.44
N GLU A 213 24.16 0.76 16.34
CA GLU A 213 24.13 0.16 17.70
C GLU A 213 23.18 -1.05 17.82
N GLY A 214 22.78 -1.67 16.70
CA GLY A 214 21.70 -2.67 16.72
C GLY A 214 20.31 -2.05 16.92
N GLY A 215 20.21 -0.72 16.89
CA GLY A 215 18.95 0.02 16.91
C GLY A 215 18.20 -0.11 15.59
N GLN A 216 17.66 -1.31 15.34
CA GLN A 216 16.54 -1.53 14.43
C GLN A 216 15.22 -1.13 15.08
N GLU A 217 15.25 -0.71 16.34
CA GLU A 217 14.07 -0.40 17.13
C GLU A 217 14.02 1.09 17.49
N LEU A 218 12.81 1.64 17.59
CA LEU A 218 12.56 2.96 18.15
C LEU A 218 11.54 2.89 19.30
N PRO A 219 11.58 3.85 20.24
CA PRO A 219 10.54 3.97 21.25
C PRO A 219 9.15 4.09 20.63
N TYR A 220 8.19 3.27 21.07
CA TYR A 220 6.82 3.25 20.55
C TYR A 220 6.18 4.64 20.52
N LEU A 221 6.40 5.46 21.56
CA LEU A 221 5.87 6.83 21.59
C LEU A 221 6.37 7.71 20.44
N LYS A 222 7.61 7.52 19.97
CA LYS A 222 8.12 8.26 18.80
C LYS A 222 7.44 7.77 17.51
N PHE A 223 7.17 6.48 17.41
CA PHE A 223 6.44 5.90 16.28
C PHE A 223 4.99 6.39 16.24
N ARG A 224 4.29 6.29 17.38
CA ARG A 224 2.93 6.77 17.58
C ARG A 224 2.80 8.27 17.31
N ALA A 225 3.78 9.08 17.73
CA ALA A 225 3.81 10.51 17.45
C ALA A 225 3.99 10.86 15.96
N ALA A 226 4.41 9.90 15.12
CA ALA A 226 4.43 10.06 13.67
C ALA A 226 3.11 9.65 13.01
N SER A 227 2.23 8.90 13.68
CA SER A 227 0.91 8.55 13.17
C SER A 227 0.00 9.78 13.05
N LEU A 228 -0.81 9.80 12.00
CA LEU A 228 -1.86 10.79 11.75
C LEU A 228 -3.24 10.31 12.25
N MET A 229 -3.33 9.09 12.79
CA MET A 229 -4.58 8.50 13.30
C MET A 229 -5.69 8.42 12.24
N VAL A 230 -5.32 8.26 10.97
CA VAL A 230 -6.27 8.10 9.86
C VAL A 230 -6.72 6.65 9.79
N GLU A 231 -7.99 6.40 10.08
CA GLU A 231 -8.65 5.10 9.89
C GLU A 231 -9.32 5.06 8.50
N GLN A 232 -9.00 4.05 7.70
CA GLN A 232 -9.56 3.87 6.37
C GLN A 232 -9.43 2.40 5.92
N PRO A 233 -10.33 1.90 5.06
CA PRO A 233 -10.09 0.67 4.32
C PRO A 233 -8.86 0.80 3.42
N LEU A 234 -7.98 -0.20 3.41
CA LEU A 234 -6.77 -0.19 2.61
C LEU A 234 -6.99 -0.88 1.26
N LEU A 235 -6.36 -0.33 0.23
CA LEU A 235 -6.19 -0.95 -1.08
C LEU A 235 -4.68 -1.20 -1.28
N CYS A 236 -4.30 -2.40 -1.70
CA CYS A 236 -2.89 -2.76 -1.95
C CYS A 236 -2.66 -3.03 -3.44
N HIS A 237 -1.50 -2.68 -3.98
CA HIS A 237 -1.15 -3.12 -5.33
C HIS A 237 -0.72 -4.59 -5.31
N GLY A 238 -1.10 -5.39 -6.30
CA GLY A 238 -0.84 -6.83 -6.29
C GLY A 238 -1.74 -7.60 -5.31
N GLY A 239 -1.37 -8.85 -5.00
CA GLY A 239 -2.02 -9.66 -3.96
C GLY A 239 -1.29 -9.53 -2.64
N SER A 240 -2.01 -9.34 -1.53
CA SER A 240 -1.48 -8.96 -0.21
C SER A 240 -0.70 -10.05 0.55
N GLY A 241 -0.60 -11.26 0.00
CA GLY A 241 0.24 -12.37 0.51
C GLY A 241 -0.24 -13.08 1.77
N GLU A 242 -0.93 -12.41 2.70
CA GLU A 242 -1.47 -13.03 3.92
C GLU A 242 -2.89 -12.57 4.25
N GLU A 243 -3.74 -13.57 4.60
CA GLU A 243 -5.11 -13.53 5.18
C GLU A 243 -6.21 -12.78 4.39
N PRO A 244 -7.49 -13.17 4.54
CA PRO A 244 -8.40 -13.30 3.40
C PRO A 244 -8.63 -11.96 2.70
N TYR A 245 -8.40 -11.98 1.39
CA TYR A 245 -8.45 -10.79 0.56
C TYR A 245 -9.12 -11.10 -0.76
N PHE A 246 -9.65 -10.06 -1.39
CA PHE A 246 -10.02 -10.13 -2.79
C PHE A 246 -8.92 -9.54 -3.66
N LEU A 247 -8.47 -10.33 -4.64
CA LEU A 247 -7.64 -9.83 -5.73
C LEU A 247 -8.53 -9.36 -6.87
N VAL A 248 -8.35 -8.11 -7.29
CA VAL A 248 -8.99 -7.53 -8.47
C VAL A 248 -7.95 -7.38 -9.57
N TYR A 249 -8.16 -8.03 -10.71
CA TYR A 249 -7.22 -7.97 -11.82
C TYR A 249 -7.90 -8.01 -13.20
N ALA A 250 -7.18 -7.52 -14.21
CA ALA A 250 -7.63 -7.61 -15.59
C ALA A 250 -7.11 -8.89 -16.26
N GLU A 251 -8.00 -9.76 -16.69
CA GLU A 251 -7.67 -10.96 -17.46
C GLU A 251 -7.70 -10.64 -18.97
N GLY A 252 -6.57 -10.88 -19.65
CA GLY A 252 -6.43 -10.71 -21.10
C GLY A 252 -6.59 -12.02 -21.88
N PRO A 253 -6.86 -11.98 -23.20
CA PRO A 253 -7.07 -13.16 -24.04
C PRO A 253 -5.81 -14.04 -24.24
N SER A 254 -4.62 -13.48 -24.00
CA SER A 254 -3.36 -14.23 -23.91
C SER A 254 -2.67 -13.77 -22.64
N GLY A 255 -2.60 -14.67 -21.66
CA GLY A 255 -2.12 -14.41 -20.30
C GLY A 255 -0.94 -13.45 -20.27
N LEU A 256 -1.20 -12.22 -19.83
CA LEU A 256 -0.15 -11.26 -19.50
C LEU A 256 0.67 -11.89 -18.38
N SER A 257 2.00 -11.77 -18.44
CA SER A 257 2.91 -12.38 -17.46
C SER A 257 2.61 -11.91 -16.03
N GLN A 258 2.08 -10.69 -15.87
CA GLN A 258 1.46 -10.20 -14.63
C GLN A 258 0.36 -9.18 -14.98
N PRO A 259 -0.93 -9.54 -14.89
CA PRO A 259 -1.99 -8.58 -15.13
C PRO A 259 -1.97 -7.49 -14.06
N PRO A 260 -2.25 -6.23 -14.42
CA PRO A 260 -2.34 -5.18 -13.43
C PRO A 260 -3.45 -5.52 -12.42
N SER A 261 -3.10 -5.46 -11.13
CA SER A 261 -3.99 -5.92 -10.07
C SER A 261 -3.89 -5.06 -8.81
N PHE A 262 -4.91 -5.16 -7.96
CA PHE A 262 -4.90 -4.61 -6.62
C PHE A 262 -5.77 -5.50 -5.72
N SER A 263 -5.48 -5.52 -4.42
CA SER A 263 -6.25 -6.26 -3.44
C SER A 263 -6.91 -5.35 -2.40
N MET A 264 -7.91 -5.91 -1.73
CA MET A 264 -8.54 -5.35 -0.55
C MET A 264 -8.99 -6.48 0.37
N ASP A 265 -9.12 -6.19 1.65
CA ASP A 265 -9.58 -7.19 2.62
C ASP A 265 -11.02 -7.65 2.29
N GLU A 266 -11.35 -8.91 2.61
CA GLU A 266 -12.68 -9.50 2.37
C GLU A 266 -13.82 -8.63 2.94
N GLU A 267 -13.70 -8.23 4.20
CA GLU A 267 -14.68 -7.36 4.87
C GLU A 267 -14.91 -6.04 4.12
N VAL A 268 -13.88 -5.50 3.45
CA VAL A 268 -13.99 -4.26 2.69
C VAL A 268 -14.82 -4.48 1.43
N LEU A 269 -14.61 -5.59 0.72
CA LEU A 269 -15.44 -5.92 -0.43
C LEU A 269 -16.88 -6.18 0.00
N GLU A 270 -17.08 -7.00 1.04
CA GLU A 270 -18.41 -7.36 1.53
C GLU A 270 -19.19 -6.13 1.99
N ASP A 271 -18.56 -5.25 2.78
CA ASP A 271 -19.27 -4.14 3.40
C ASP A 271 -19.53 -2.99 2.44
N TYR A 272 -18.61 -2.72 1.51
CA TYR A 272 -18.68 -1.54 0.66
C TYR A 272 -19.06 -1.84 -0.79
N LEU A 273 -18.64 -2.98 -1.36
CA LEU A 273 -18.74 -3.24 -2.80
C LEU A 273 -19.77 -4.30 -3.18
N LEU A 274 -20.06 -5.26 -2.30
CA LEU A 274 -20.97 -6.38 -2.60
C LEU A 274 -22.32 -5.96 -3.19
N PRO A 275 -23.02 -4.90 -2.69
CA PRO A 275 -24.28 -4.47 -3.29
C PRO A 275 -24.18 -4.07 -4.77
N PHE A 276 -23.03 -3.54 -5.18
CA PHE A 276 -22.79 -3.13 -6.56
C PHE A 276 -22.41 -4.33 -7.44
N LEU A 277 -21.60 -5.24 -6.89
CA LEU A 277 -21.16 -6.47 -7.55
C LEU A 277 -22.34 -7.40 -7.84
N GLU A 278 -23.18 -7.68 -6.83
CA GLU A 278 -24.37 -8.52 -6.99
C GLU A 278 -25.36 -7.92 -8.01
N ARG A 279 -25.57 -6.60 -7.98
CA ARG A 279 -26.47 -5.91 -8.91
C ARG A 279 -26.03 -6.01 -10.36
N ARG A 280 -24.72 -6.04 -10.60
CA ARG A 280 -24.11 -6.08 -11.94
C ARG A 280 -23.50 -7.44 -12.27
N PHE A 281 -23.89 -8.48 -11.53
CA PHE A 281 -23.44 -9.85 -11.75
C PHE A 281 -23.87 -10.36 -13.12
N GLU A 282 -22.97 -11.03 -13.83
CA GLU A 282 -23.19 -11.58 -15.18
C GLU A 282 -23.21 -13.11 -15.12
N PRO A 283 -24.40 -13.76 -15.04
CA PRO A 283 -24.50 -15.22 -14.90
C PRO A 283 -23.85 -15.99 -16.05
N GLU A 284 -23.86 -15.45 -17.27
CA GLU A 284 -23.29 -16.10 -18.45
C GLU A 284 -21.76 -16.20 -18.38
N LEU A 285 -21.08 -15.25 -17.73
CA LEU A 285 -19.63 -15.27 -17.52
C LEU A 285 -19.23 -16.11 -16.30
N ASN A 286 -20.20 -16.40 -15.42
CA ASN A 286 -20.01 -17.10 -14.16
C ASN A 286 -20.91 -18.34 -14.13
N ALA A 287 -20.96 -19.06 -15.26
CA ALA A 287 -21.73 -20.29 -15.36
C ALA A 287 -21.19 -21.32 -14.35
N ARG A 288 -22.12 -21.89 -13.60
CA ARG A 288 -21.84 -22.76 -12.45
C ARG A 288 -22.62 -24.06 -12.58
N GLU A 289 -22.08 -25.09 -11.95
CA GLU A 289 -22.76 -26.37 -11.83
C GLU A 289 -24.05 -26.22 -11.02
N ALA A 290 -25.02 -27.11 -11.24
CA ALA A 290 -26.36 -26.98 -10.64
C ALA A 290 -26.37 -27.03 -9.09
N TRP A 291 -25.32 -27.60 -8.49
CA TRP A 291 -25.15 -27.73 -7.04
C TRP A 291 -24.39 -26.55 -6.40
N GLU A 292 -23.80 -25.67 -7.20
CA GLU A 292 -23.07 -24.50 -6.70
C GLU A 292 -24.02 -23.34 -6.38
N PRO A 293 -23.72 -22.52 -5.36
CA PRO A 293 -24.48 -21.31 -5.07
C PRO A 293 -24.56 -20.40 -6.29
N LYS A 294 -25.76 -19.86 -6.57
CA LYS A 294 -25.98 -18.89 -7.64
C LYS A 294 -25.65 -17.48 -7.15
N GLY A 295 -25.02 -16.68 -8.01
CA GLY A 295 -24.69 -15.29 -7.73
C GLY A 295 -23.22 -15.08 -7.43
N PHE A 296 -22.92 -13.98 -6.72
CA PHE A 296 -21.57 -13.66 -6.31
C PHE A 296 -21.01 -14.72 -5.35
N ASP A 297 -19.77 -15.11 -5.56
CA ASP A 297 -19.09 -16.11 -4.75
C ASP A 297 -17.99 -15.48 -3.91
N GLY A 298 -18.19 -15.51 -2.60
CA GLY A 298 -17.26 -14.96 -1.61
C GLY A 298 -15.89 -15.63 -1.61
N TYR A 299 -15.81 -16.89 -2.03
CA TYR A 299 -14.58 -17.71 -1.93
C TYR A 299 -14.08 -18.17 -3.30
N GLY A 300 -14.67 -17.64 -4.37
CA GLY A 300 -14.40 -18.07 -5.73
C GLY A 300 -14.02 -16.94 -6.66
N CYS A 301 -14.09 -17.26 -7.94
CA CYS A 301 -13.75 -16.36 -9.03
C CYS A 301 -15.04 -15.74 -9.60
N ASN A 302 -15.08 -14.41 -9.67
CA ASN A 302 -16.21 -13.67 -10.23
C ASN A 302 -15.73 -12.82 -11.42
N HIS A 303 -16.16 -13.19 -12.63
CA HIS A 303 -15.82 -12.53 -13.88
C HIS A 303 -16.85 -11.46 -14.26
N TYR A 304 -16.36 -10.29 -14.67
CA TYR A 304 -17.17 -9.19 -15.18
C TYR A 304 -16.59 -8.68 -16.50
N GLY A 305 -17.47 -8.42 -17.46
CA GLY A 305 -17.16 -7.71 -18.68
C GLY A 305 -16.95 -6.21 -18.42
N LYS A 306 -16.23 -5.54 -19.33
CA LYS A 306 -16.02 -4.08 -19.28
C LYS A 306 -17.33 -3.29 -19.16
N GLY A 307 -18.39 -3.74 -19.82
CA GLY A 307 -19.71 -3.10 -19.79
C GLY A 307 -20.31 -3.08 -18.38
N ALA A 308 -20.41 -4.25 -17.75
CA ALA A 308 -20.93 -4.39 -16.38
C ALA A 308 -20.11 -3.57 -15.37
N VAL A 309 -18.78 -3.57 -15.49
CA VAL A 309 -17.92 -2.76 -14.61
C VAL A 309 -18.16 -1.27 -14.83
N ARG A 310 -18.25 -0.76 -16.06
CA ARG A 310 -18.52 0.67 -16.32
C ARG A 310 -19.84 1.12 -15.70
N GLU A 311 -20.87 0.27 -15.80
CA GLU A 311 -22.16 0.47 -15.16
C GLU A 311 -22.08 0.43 -13.63
N MET A 312 -21.32 -0.52 -13.06
CA MET A 312 -21.04 -0.60 -11.62
C MET A 312 -20.37 0.69 -11.12
N LEU A 313 -19.35 1.20 -11.82
CA LEU A 313 -18.70 2.46 -11.46
C LEU A 313 -19.65 3.66 -11.57
N SER A 314 -20.60 3.63 -12.51
CA SER A 314 -21.66 4.63 -12.59
C SER A 314 -22.57 4.61 -11.35
N ASP A 315 -22.99 3.42 -10.92
CA ASP A 315 -23.79 3.24 -9.69
C ASP A 315 -23.04 3.74 -8.45
N VAL A 316 -21.72 3.47 -8.35
CA VAL A 316 -20.89 3.95 -7.25
C VAL A 316 -20.79 5.48 -7.25
N ARG A 317 -20.65 6.14 -8.42
CA ARG A 317 -20.65 7.62 -8.49
C ARG A 317 -21.98 8.23 -8.05
N ALA A 318 -23.10 7.61 -8.42
CA ALA A 318 -24.41 8.03 -7.95
C ALA A 318 -24.53 7.89 -6.43
N ALA A 319 -24.06 6.77 -5.87
CA ALA A 319 -24.04 6.55 -4.43
C ALA A 319 -23.15 7.57 -3.68
N VAL A 320 -21.96 7.89 -4.19
CA VAL A 320 -21.09 8.94 -3.63
C VAL A 320 -21.80 10.29 -3.60
N SER A 321 -22.48 10.65 -4.69
CA SER A 321 -23.22 11.92 -4.80
C SER A 321 -24.35 11.99 -3.77
N ALA A 322 -25.12 10.90 -3.63
CA ALA A 322 -26.21 10.79 -2.65
C ALA A 322 -25.70 10.86 -1.19
N LEU A 323 -24.58 10.18 -0.89
CA LEU A 323 -23.95 10.23 0.43
C LEU A 323 -23.51 11.66 0.79
N ARG A 324 -22.91 12.39 -0.16
CA ARG A 324 -22.52 13.80 0.01
C ARG A 324 -23.71 14.74 0.20
N ALA A 325 -24.79 14.50 -0.52
CA ALA A 325 -26.03 15.28 -0.43
C ALA A 325 -26.82 15.00 0.85
N GLY A 326 -26.42 14.00 1.65
CA GLY A 326 -27.11 13.67 2.87
C GLY A 326 -28.33 12.77 2.68
N GLU A 327 -28.51 12.18 1.49
CA GLU A 327 -29.72 11.44 1.13
C GLU A 327 -29.89 10.13 1.92
N ASP A 328 -31.14 9.80 2.25
CA ASP A 328 -31.49 8.57 2.99
C ASP A 328 -31.57 7.35 2.05
N THR A 329 -30.40 6.88 1.61
CA THR A 329 -30.30 5.73 0.69
C THR A 329 -30.16 4.39 1.45
N PRO A 330 -30.53 3.25 0.82
CA PRO A 330 -30.26 1.92 1.38
C PRO A 330 -28.79 1.71 1.75
N LEU A 331 -27.86 2.24 0.94
CA LEU A 331 -26.42 2.16 1.22
C LEU A 331 -26.05 2.94 2.48
N ARG A 332 -26.56 4.17 2.66
CA ARG A 332 -26.32 4.97 3.86
C ARG A 332 -26.79 4.21 5.11
N LYS A 333 -27.99 3.61 5.06
CA LYS A 333 -28.53 2.81 6.18
C LYS A 333 -27.63 1.63 6.51
N ARG A 334 -27.19 0.86 5.51
CA ARG A 334 -26.26 -0.26 5.67
C ARG A 334 -24.96 0.17 6.33
N LEU A 335 -24.35 1.26 5.84
CA LEU A 335 -23.11 1.81 6.38
C LEU A 335 -23.26 2.25 7.85
N LEU A 336 -24.33 2.97 8.19
CA LEU A 336 -24.58 3.43 9.57
C LEU A 336 -24.93 2.28 10.51
N GLU A 337 -25.67 1.28 10.04
CA GLU A 337 -25.95 0.07 10.82
C GLU A 337 -24.67 -0.69 11.16
N LYS A 338 -23.77 -0.85 10.17
CA LYS A 338 -22.43 -1.41 10.40
C LYS A 338 -21.68 -0.62 11.47
N ARG A 339 -21.64 0.71 11.35
CA ARG A 339 -20.96 1.57 12.33
C ARG A 339 -21.47 1.33 13.75
N ARG A 340 -22.79 1.19 13.91
CA ARG A 340 -23.42 0.90 15.21
C ARG A 340 -23.03 -0.47 15.76
N ARG A 341 -22.92 -1.49 14.90
CA ARG A 341 -22.47 -2.84 15.29
C ARG A 341 -21.00 -2.86 15.74
N GLN A 342 -20.16 -2.00 15.18
CA GLN A 342 -18.74 -1.87 15.54
C GLN A 342 -18.48 -1.10 16.86
N ASP A 343 -19.47 -0.37 17.40
CA ASP A 343 -19.31 0.53 18.55
C ASP A 343 -19.65 -0.10 19.94
N VAL A 344 -19.39 -1.40 20.19
CA VAL A 344 -19.71 -2.10 21.46
C VAL A 344 -18.53 -2.97 21.98
N PRO A 345 -18.14 -3.03 23.29
CA PRO A 345 -18.07 -2.03 24.35
C PRO A 345 -16.68 -2.06 25.08
N TYR A 346 -15.56 -1.80 24.39
CA TYR A 346 -14.23 -1.69 25.06
C TYR A 346 -13.56 -0.32 24.89
N ARG A 347 -14.29 0.70 24.42
CA ARG A 347 -13.79 2.07 24.40
C ARG A 347 -14.07 2.74 25.74
N THR A 348 -13.02 3.21 26.40
CA THR A 348 -13.18 4.18 27.49
C THR A 348 -13.87 5.44 26.94
N GLN A 349 -14.77 6.04 27.72
CA GLN A 349 -15.56 7.22 27.34
C GLN A 349 -14.73 8.40 26.80
N ALA A 350 -13.43 8.44 27.10
CA ALA A 350 -12.50 9.46 26.60
C ALA A 350 -12.12 9.29 25.12
N GLU A 351 -12.19 8.08 24.56
CA GLU A 351 -11.91 7.80 23.13
C GLU A 351 -13.18 7.68 22.27
N ALA A 352 -14.35 7.56 22.91
CA ALA A 352 -15.65 7.53 22.26
C ALA A 352 -16.11 8.92 21.76
N CYS A 353 -15.48 9.99 22.24
CA CYS A 353 -15.70 11.34 21.71
C CYS A 353 -14.84 11.55 20.45
N THR A 354 -15.45 11.49 19.25
CA THR A 354 -15.23 12.40 18.08
C THR A 354 -15.39 11.78 16.67
N ALA A 355 -15.60 10.47 16.50
CA ALA A 355 -15.96 9.95 15.17
C ALA A 355 -17.47 10.11 14.95
N SER A 356 -17.92 11.28 14.49
CA SER A 356 -19.33 11.49 14.13
C SER A 356 -19.74 10.52 13.02
N GLU A 357 -21.04 10.19 12.92
CA GLU A 357 -21.58 9.43 11.78
C GLU A 357 -21.12 10.07 10.45
N ASP A 358 -21.02 11.40 10.40
CA ASP A 358 -20.51 12.15 9.25
C ASP A 358 -19.04 11.85 8.94
N ALA A 359 -18.17 11.73 9.95
CA ALA A 359 -16.77 11.35 9.74
C ALA A 359 -16.64 9.93 9.18
N PHE A 360 -17.47 9.00 9.64
CA PHE A 360 -17.51 7.64 9.10
C PHE A 360 -18.00 7.62 7.65
N LEU A 361 -19.08 8.33 7.34
CA LEU A 361 -19.61 8.46 5.99
C LEU A 361 -18.62 9.16 5.04
N ALA A 362 -17.90 10.17 5.53
CA ALA A 362 -16.82 10.80 4.77
C ALA A 362 -15.68 9.81 4.46
N GLY A 363 -15.36 8.91 5.40
CA GLY A 363 -14.43 7.81 5.19
C GLY A 363 -14.91 6.83 4.11
N ALA A 364 -16.19 6.47 4.11
CA ALA A 364 -16.79 5.62 3.09
C ALA A 364 -16.76 6.29 1.69
N VAL A 365 -17.12 7.57 1.61
CA VAL A 365 -17.02 8.35 0.37
C VAL A 365 -15.58 8.34 -0.15
N ASN A 366 -14.61 8.59 0.72
CA ASN A 366 -13.20 8.55 0.34
C ASN A 366 -12.76 7.18 -0.18
N PHE A 367 -13.22 6.07 0.43
CA PHE A 367 -12.97 4.73 -0.09
C PHE A 367 -13.52 4.57 -1.52
N TYR A 368 -14.79 4.94 -1.76
CA TYR A 368 -15.40 4.81 -3.08
C TYR A 368 -14.66 5.63 -4.15
N GLU A 369 -14.22 6.85 -3.82
CA GLU A 369 -13.44 7.67 -4.77
C GLU A 369 -12.08 7.05 -5.12
N ARG A 370 -11.40 6.45 -4.13
CA ARG A 370 -10.14 5.73 -4.36
C ARG A 370 -10.37 4.47 -5.22
N PHE A 371 -11.43 3.71 -4.92
CA PHE A 371 -11.83 2.55 -5.71
C PHE A 371 -12.19 2.92 -7.16
N LEU A 372 -13.01 3.96 -7.36
CA LEU A 372 -13.36 4.49 -8.69
C LEU A 372 -12.11 4.84 -9.50
N THR A 373 -11.21 5.64 -8.92
CA THR A 373 -9.95 6.05 -9.57
C THR A 373 -9.15 4.82 -10.00
N ARG A 374 -9.00 3.84 -9.11
CA ARG A 374 -8.21 2.63 -9.37
C ARG A 374 -8.85 1.75 -10.45
N MET A 375 -10.17 1.54 -10.40
CA MET A 375 -10.89 0.74 -11.38
C MET A 375 -10.92 1.39 -12.77
N GLU A 376 -11.05 2.72 -12.84
CA GLU A 376 -10.97 3.45 -14.10
C GLU A 376 -9.58 3.33 -14.74
N GLY A 377 -8.53 3.42 -13.93
CA GLY A 377 -7.15 3.18 -14.39
C GLY A 377 -6.97 1.76 -14.92
N LEU A 378 -7.51 0.76 -14.21
CA LEU A 378 -7.49 -0.65 -14.66
C LEU A 378 -8.23 -0.83 -16.00
N LEU A 379 -9.43 -0.24 -16.14
CA LEU A 379 -10.22 -0.28 -17.37
C LEU A 379 -9.52 0.36 -18.57
N LYS A 380 -8.75 1.44 -18.33
CA LYS A 380 -7.93 2.12 -19.35
C LYS A 380 -6.73 1.29 -19.77
N ALA A 381 -6.09 0.59 -18.81
CA ALA A 381 -4.89 -0.20 -19.06
C ALA A 381 -5.16 -1.55 -19.74
N MET A 382 -6.39 -2.07 -19.64
CA MET A 382 -6.72 -3.42 -20.12
C MET A 382 -7.19 -3.45 -21.60
N PRO A 383 -6.93 -4.56 -22.33
CA PRO A 383 -7.41 -4.77 -23.71
C PRO A 383 -8.94 -4.68 -23.86
N GLU A 384 -9.46 -4.40 -25.06
CA GLU A 384 -10.91 -4.29 -25.30
C GLU A 384 -11.68 -5.60 -25.06
N GLN A 385 -11.09 -6.76 -25.34
CA GLN A 385 -11.71 -8.06 -25.03
C GLN A 385 -11.39 -8.60 -23.63
N GLY A 386 -10.74 -7.80 -22.77
CA GLY A 386 -10.38 -8.24 -21.43
C GLY A 386 -11.57 -8.32 -20.48
N ARG A 387 -11.43 -9.13 -19.42
CA ARG A 387 -12.38 -9.25 -18.32
C ARG A 387 -11.78 -8.72 -17.03
N ILE A 388 -12.62 -8.29 -16.10
CA ILE A 388 -12.19 -8.02 -14.73
C ILE A 388 -12.59 -9.19 -13.86
N VAL A 389 -11.66 -9.65 -13.04
CA VAL A 389 -11.86 -10.75 -12.12
C VAL A 389 -11.77 -10.24 -10.69
N PHE A 390 -12.76 -10.61 -9.87
CA PHE A 390 -12.72 -10.50 -8.42
C PHE A 390 -12.56 -11.91 -7.85
N LEU A 391 -11.38 -12.22 -7.34
CA LEU A 391 -11.01 -13.53 -6.80
C LEU A 391 -10.88 -13.45 -5.29
N GLY A 392 -11.69 -14.23 -4.55
CA GLY A 392 -11.49 -14.45 -3.12
C GLY A 392 -10.32 -15.40 -2.88
N ALA A 393 -9.40 -15.02 -1.99
CA ALA A 393 -8.16 -15.75 -1.70
C ALA A 393 -7.95 -15.96 -0.21
#